data_AF-A0A915D5U9-F1
#
_entry.id   AF-A0A915D5U9-F1
#
_cell.length_a   1.000
_cell.length_b   1.000
_cell.length_c   1.000
_cell.angle_alpha   90.00
_cell.angle_beta   90.00
_cell.angle_gamma   90.00
#
_symmetry.space_group_name_H-M   'P 1'
#
loop_
_entity.id
_entity.type
_entity.pdbx_description
1 polymer ?
#
loop_
_entity_poly.entity_id
_entity_poly.type
_entity_poly.pdbx_seq_one_letter_code
_entity_poly.pdbx_strand_id
1 'polypeptide(L)'
;MKEFGWSNDDVVELLQKIKNKKVKLKDVAAYFIAQEFLQVESAQKSYKGLHPTNWLAFMDKTIAMQENSYDCGLFLCRFAKIASRPSQVNCAQKNMNRFCKQMALEVAAGALKKY
;
A
#
# COMPACT_ATOMS: atom_id res chain seq x y z
N MET A 1 -13.53 -5.72 -12.55
CA MET A 1 -13.02 -4.52 -13.26
C MET A 1 -14.12 -3.68 -13.92
N LYS A 2 -15.20 -4.27 -14.48
CA LYS A 2 -16.42 -3.50 -14.82
C LYS A 2 -17.09 -2.84 -13.61
N GLU A 3 -16.93 -3.42 -12.42
CA GLU A 3 -17.45 -2.87 -11.15
C GLU A 3 -16.82 -1.53 -10.71
N PHE A 4 -15.71 -1.11 -11.33
CA PHE A 4 -15.03 0.16 -11.02
C PHE A 4 -15.24 1.23 -12.10
N GLY A 5 -16.10 0.98 -13.10
CA GLY A 5 -16.40 1.96 -14.16
C GLY A 5 -15.33 2.14 -15.23
N TRP A 6 -14.29 1.30 -15.24
CA TRP A 6 -13.23 1.39 -16.25
C TRP A 6 -13.69 0.85 -17.60
N SER A 7 -13.47 1.63 -18.65
CA SER A 7 -13.60 1.17 -20.02
C SER A 7 -12.42 0.27 -20.40
N ASN A 8 -12.56 -0.48 -21.48
CA ASN A 8 -11.43 -1.26 -22.01
C ASN A 8 -10.28 -0.35 -22.47
N ASP A 9 -10.57 0.90 -22.87
CA ASP A 9 -9.58 1.85 -23.35
C ASP A 9 -8.71 2.38 -22.19
N ASP A 10 -9.30 2.61 -21.01
CA ASP A 10 -8.57 3.03 -19.80
C ASP A 10 -7.54 1.96 -19.38
N VAL A 11 -7.95 0.69 -19.44
CA VAL A 11 -7.06 -0.44 -19.18
C VAL A 11 -5.93 -0.49 -20.20
N VAL A 12 -6.22 -0.28 -21.48
CA VAL A 12 -5.21 -0.30 -22.56
C VAL A 12 -4.21 0.85 -22.40
N GLU A 13 -4.67 2.06 -22.07
CA GLU A 13 -3.80 3.22 -21.83
C GLU A 13 -2.87 2.98 -20.63
N LEU A 14 -3.41 2.43 -19.54
CA LEU A 14 -2.62 2.07 -18.37
C LEU A 14 -1.55 1.03 -18.72
N LEU A 15 -1.92 0.00 -19.47
CA LEU A 15 -0.99 -1.05 -19.92
C LEU A 15 0.15 -0.49 -20.79
N GLN A 16 -0.13 0.52 -21.62
CA GLN A 16 0.89 1.20 -22.43
C GLN A 16 1.85 2.02 -21.56
N LYS A 17 1.35 2.80 -20.60
CA LYS A 17 2.17 3.57 -19.65
C LYS A 17 3.12 2.66 -18.83
N ILE A 18 2.63 1.47 -18.48
CA ILE A 18 3.40 0.47 -17.74
C ILE A 18 4.48 -0.19 -18.63
N LYS A 19 4.13 -0.59 -19.86
CA LYS A 19 5.07 -1.14 -20.84
C LYS A 19 6.26 -0.20 -21.07
N ASN A 20 6.00 1.10 -21.17
CA ASN A 20 7.02 2.12 -21.43
C ASN A 20 8.02 2.30 -20.26
N LYS A 21 7.63 1.96 -19.03
CA LYS A 21 8.50 2.08 -17.85
C LYS A 21 9.35 0.84 -17.56
N LYS A 22 9.27 -0.23 -18.38
CA LYS A 22 9.97 -1.52 -18.16
C LYS A 22 9.73 -2.14 -16.76
N VAL A 23 8.57 -1.89 -16.15
CA VAL A 23 8.19 -2.50 -14.87
C VAL A 23 7.13 -3.57 -15.12
N LYS A 24 7.15 -4.68 -14.36
CA LYS A 24 6.11 -5.71 -14.53
C LYS A 24 4.78 -5.13 -14.06
N LEU A 25 3.74 -5.29 -14.88
CA LEU A 25 2.38 -4.81 -14.62
C LEU A 25 1.88 -5.12 -13.21
N LYS A 26 2.07 -6.36 -12.75
CA LYS A 26 1.66 -6.79 -11.41
C LYS A 26 2.33 -6.01 -10.27
N ASP A 27 3.53 -5.48 -10.49
CA ASP A 27 4.34 -4.81 -9.46
C ASP A 27 3.90 -3.35 -9.25
N VAL A 28 3.14 -2.77 -10.20
CA VAL A 28 2.74 -1.35 -10.19
C VAL A 28 1.25 -1.11 -10.38
N ALA A 29 0.47 -2.13 -10.73
CA ALA A 29 -0.97 -2.00 -10.97
C ALA A 29 -1.70 -1.37 -9.77
N ALA A 30 -1.41 -1.83 -8.55
CA ALA A 30 -2.03 -1.31 -7.33
C ALA A 30 -1.78 0.21 -7.15
N TYR A 31 -0.57 0.68 -7.48
CA TYR A 31 -0.24 2.10 -7.40
C TYR A 31 -1.10 2.92 -8.37
N PHE A 32 -1.19 2.50 -9.63
CA PHE A 32 -1.96 3.24 -10.62
C PHE A 32 -3.47 3.21 -10.36
N ILE A 33 -4.00 2.07 -9.91
CA ILE A 33 -5.41 1.98 -9.51
C ILE A 33 -5.71 2.94 -8.35
N ALA A 34 -4.85 2.97 -7.34
CA ALA A 34 -5.01 3.91 -6.21
C ALA A 34 -4.87 5.37 -6.65
N GLN A 35 -3.93 5.67 -7.55
CA GLN A 35 -3.70 7.00 -8.10
C GLN A 35 -4.92 7.50 -8.87
N GLU A 36 -5.53 6.65 -9.70
CA GLU A 36 -6.74 6.98 -10.43
C GLU A 36 -7.94 7.16 -9.51
N PHE A 37 -8.12 6.24 -8.55
CA PHE A 37 -9.16 6.37 -7.52
C PHE A 37 -9.10 7.75 -6.85
N LEU A 38 -7.90 8.21 -6.47
CA LEU A 38 -7.72 9.52 -5.83
C LEU A 38 -8.02 10.69 -6.78
N GLN A 39 -7.79 10.56 -8.08
CA GLN A 39 -8.15 11.59 -9.06
C GLN A 39 -9.66 11.72 -9.22
N VAL A 40 -10.35 10.58 -9.41
CA VAL A 40 -11.81 10.52 -9.55
C VAL A 40 -12.47 11.07 -8.28
N GLU A 41 -12.02 10.60 -7.11
CA GLU A 41 -12.54 11.03 -5.81
C GLU A 41 -12.34 12.53 -5.58
N SER A 42 -11.16 13.06 -5.93
CA SER A 42 -10.87 14.50 -5.80
C SER A 42 -11.76 15.35 -6.71
N ALA A 43 -11.94 14.94 -7.97
CA ALA A 43 -12.80 15.63 -8.93
C ALA A 43 -14.26 15.69 -8.46
N GLN A 44 -14.75 14.61 -7.85
CA GLN A 44 -16.11 14.52 -7.33
C GLN A 44 -16.31 15.34 -6.04
N LYS A 45 -15.35 15.30 -5.11
CA LYS A 45 -15.54 15.87 -3.76
C LYS A 45 -15.05 17.30 -3.59
N SER A 46 -13.99 17.69 -4.27
CA SER A 46 -13.29 18.95 -4.00
C SER A 46 -13.42 19.98 -5.13
N TYR A 47 -14.01 19.60 -6.27
CA TYR A 47 -14.07 20.37 -7.52
C TYR A 47 -12.70 20.90 -8.01
N LYS A 48 -11.60 20.45 -7.39
CA LYS A 48 -10.22 20.76 -7.75
C LYS A 48 -9.59 19.46 -8.26
N GLY A 49 -9.16 19.47 -9.52
CA GLY A 49 -8.50 18.31 -10.11
C GLY A 49 -7.23 17.97 -9.34
N LEU A 50 -7.07 16.70 -8.98
CA LEU A 50 -5.81 16.20 -8.43
C LEU A 50 -4.90 15.87 -9.60
N HIS A 51 -3.84 16.64 -9.81
CA HIS A 51 -2.84 16.34 -10.84
C HIS A 51 -1.65 15.61 -10.20
N PRO A 52 -1.39 14.34 -10.53
CA PRO A 52 -0.36 13.58 -9.85
C PRO A 52 1.03 13.75 -10.50
N THR A 53 1.27 14.83 -11.22
CA THR A 53 2.48 15.06 -12.03
C THR A 53 3.76 14.97 -11.19
N ASN A 54 3.68 15.26 -9.89
CA ASN A 54 4.80 15.22 -8.95
C ASN A 54 4.81 13.99 -8.04
N TRP A 55 4.01 12.97 -8.33
CA TRP A 55 3.94 11.78 -7.48
C TRP A 55 5.08 10.81 -7.81
N LEU A 56 5.76 10.36 -6.76
CA LEU A 56 6.85 9.40 -6.86
C LEU A 56 6.39 8.05 -6.34
N ALA A 57 6.53 7.03 -7.19
CA ALA A 57 6.41 5.63 -6.80
C ALA A 57 7.82 5.03 -6.73
N PHE A 58 8.16 4.42 -5.60
CA PHE A 58 9.41 3.69 -5.45
C PHE A 58 9.15 2.34 -4.77
N MET A 59 9.96 1.36 -5.15
CA MET A 59 9.99 0.05 -4.52
C MET A 59 11.26 0.00 -3.66
N ASP A 60 11.09 0.11 -2.35
CA ASP A 60 12.20 -0.01 -1.42
C ASP A 60 12.59 -1.49 -1.27
N LYS A 61 13.81 -1.82 -1.71
CA LYS A 61 14.38 -3.18 -1.61
C LYS A 61 14.98 -3.49 -0.25
N THR A 62 15.07 -2.49 0.63
CA THR A 62 15.64 -2.60 1.98
C THR A 62 14.58 -2.95 3.01
N ILE A 63 13.28 -2.90 2.64
CA ILE A 63 12.21 -3.31 3.54
C ILE A 63 12.36 -4.79 3.88
N ALA A 64 12.10 -5.14 5.13
CA ALA A 64 12.13 -6.53 5.53
C ALA A 64 11.06 -7.34 4.80
N MET A 65 11.48 -8.48 4.29
CA MET A 65 10.59 -9.45 3.66
C MET A 65 10.17 -10.51 4.67
N GLN A 66 8.97 -11.06 4.47
CA GLN A 66 8.54 -12.25 5.19
C GLN A 66 9.31 -13.48 4.69
N GLU A 67 9.61 -14.41 5.59
CA GLU A 67 10.30 -15.68 5.27
C GLU A 67 9.33 -16.87 5.29
N ASN A 68 8.03 -16.63 5.53
CA ASN A 68 6.99 -17.65 5.57
C ASN A 68 5.72 -17.20 4.80
N SER A 69 4.71 -18.07 4.76
CA SER A 69 3.45 -17.84 4.02
C SER A 69 2.31 -17.24 4.86
N TYR A 70 2.49 -17.05 6.18
CA TYR A 70 1.40 -16.71 7.10
C TYR A 70 1.55 -15.36 7.81
N ASP A 71 2.75 -14.76 7.84
CA ASP A 71 2.98 -13.48 8.52
C ASP A 71 2.64 -12.25 7.66
N CYS A 72 2.16 -12.43 6.43
CA CYS A 72 1.87 -11.32 5.50
C CYS A 72 0.94 -10.26 6.12
N GLY A 73 -0.09 -10.69 6.87
CA GLY A 73 -0.99 -9.78 7.58
C GLY A 73 -0.31 -9.02 8.72
N LEU A 74 0.61 -9.66 9.43
CA LEU A 74 1.38 -9.01 10.49
C LEU A 74 2.35 -7.97 9.93
N PHE A 75 3.05 -8.30 8.84
CA PHE A 75 3.90 -7.35 8.12
C PHE A 75 3.09 -6.15 7.62
N LEU A 76 1.93 -6.39 7.01
CA LEU A 76 1.03 -5.33 6.55
C LEU A 76 0.63 -4.38 7.68
N CYS A 77 0.14 -4.92 8.81
CA CYS A 77 -0.23 -4.10 9.96
C CYS A 77 0.98 -3.35 10.55
N ARG A 78 2.17 -3.95 10.53
CA ARG A 78 3.38 -3.28 11.01
C ARG A 78 3.83 -2.16 10.09
N PHE A 79 3.80 -2.35 8.78
CA PHE A 79 4.08 -1.29 7.83
C PHE A 79 3.07 -0.14 7.96
N ALA A 80 1.78 -0.43 8.14
CA ALA A 80 0.78 0.59 8.40
C ALA A 80 1.04 1.36 9.71
N LYS A 81 1.48 0.65 10.77
CA LYS A 81 1.86 1.28 12.05
C LYS A 81 3.06 2.22 11.90
N ILE A 82 4.09 1.81 11.15
CA ILE A 82 5.28 2.65 10.88
C ILE A 82 4.93 3.85 10.00
N ALA A 83 4.13 3.64 8.94
CA ALA A 83 3.74 4.70 8.02
C ALA A 83 2.88 5.78 8.70
N SER A 84 2.00 5.38 9.61
CA SER A 84 1.14 6.31 10.37
C SER A 84 1.84 6.94 11.58
N ARG A 85 2.88 6.30 12.11
CA ARG A 85 3.66 6.77 13.26
C ARG A 85 5.11 6.33 13.04
N PRO A 86 5.95 7.19 12.44
CA PRO A 86 7.35 6.86 12.20
C PRO A 86 8.01 6.49 13.53
N SER A 87 8.26 5.20 13.72
CA SER A 87 8.91 4.66 14.91
C SER A 87 10.15 3.91 14.45
N GLN A 88 11.18 3.88 15.29
CA GLN A 88 12.43 3.17 15.00
C GLN A 88 12.30 1.63 15.09
N VAL A 89 11.10 1.09 15.24
CA VAL A 89 10.91 -0.34 15.41
C VAL A 89 11.12 -1.04 14.07
N ASN A 90 12.27 -1.70 13.95
CA ASN A 90 12.62 -2.54 12.81
C ASN A 90 11.60 -3.68 12.65
N CYS A 91 10.86 -3.68 11.54
CA CYS A 91 10.11 -4.83 11.06
C CYS A 91 11.11 -5.92 10.69
N ALA A 92 11.23 -6.98 11.48
CA ALA A 92 12.08 -8.11 11.13
C ALA A 92 11.31 -9.40 11.42
N GLN A 93 11.51 -10.42 10.58
CA GLN A 93 10.85 -11.73 10.71
C GLN A 93 10.99 -12.32 12.12
N LYS A 94 12.18 -12.19 12.73
CA LYS A 94 12.45 -12.63 14.12
C LYS A 94 11.53 -12.01 15.19
N ASN A 95 10.92 -10.87 14.90
CA ASN A 95 10.02 -10.17 15.82
C ASN A 95 8.53 -10.52 15.62
N MET A 96 8.16 -11.26 14.56
CA MET A 96 6.74 -11.48 14.21
C MET A 96 5.94 -12.18 15.31
N ASN A 97 6.51 -13.19 15.97
CA ASN A 97 5.86 -13.85 17.11
C ASN A 97 5.56 -12.89 18.26
N ARG A 98 6.49 -11.98 18.58
CA ARG A 98 6.28 -10.94 19.60
C ARG A 98 5.19 -9.96 19.15
N PHE A 99 5.20 -9.60 17.87
CA PHE A 99 4.24 -8.65 17.29
C PHE A 99 2.82 -9.23 17.23
N CYS A 100 2.68 -10.52 16.94
CA CYS A 100 1.40 -11.24 16.98
C CYS A 100 0.81 -11.20 18.40
N LYS A 101 1.59 -11.59 19.41
CA LYS A 101 1.16 -11.53 20.83
C LYS A 101 0.80 -10.12 21.26
N GLN A 102 1.60 -9.13 20.83
CA GLN A 102 1.30 -7.72 21.09
C GLN A 102 -0.02 -7.30 20.45
N MET A 103 -0.25 -7.66 19.19
CA MET A 103 -1.47 -7.31 18.47
C MET A 103 -2.70 -7.93 19.15
N ALA A 104 -2.62 -9.18 19.60
CA ALA A 104 -3.69 -9.81 20.36
C ALA A 104 -4.03 -9.02 21.63
N LEU A 105 -3.02 -8.55 22.37
CA LEU A 105 -3.23 -7.70 23.56
C LEU A 105 -3.80 -6.33 23.19
N GLU A 106 -3.31 -5.69 22.12
CA GLU A 106 -3.78 -4.37 21.67
C GLU A 106 -5.25 -4.44 21.21
N VAL A 107 -5.65 -5.53 20.55
CA VAL A 107 -7.04 -5.81 20.16
C VAL A 107 -7.90 -6.05 21.39
N ALA A 108 -7.47 -6.92 22.31
CA ALA A 108 -8.23 -7.22 23.52
C ALA A 108 -8.42 -5.98 24.43
N ALA A 109 -7.43 -5.09 24.47
CA ALA A 109 -7.50 -3.84 25.22
C ALA A 109 -8.23 -2.70 24.48
N GLY A 110 -8.50 -2.85 23.17
CA GLY A 110 -9.03 -1.78 22.33
C GLY A 110 -8.09 -0.57 22.18
N ALA A 111 -6.79 -0.75 22.44
CA ALA A 111 -5.82 0.35 22.47
C ALA A 111 -4.42 -0.11 22.04
N LEU A 112 -3.74 0.71 21.23
CA LEU A 112 -2.34 0.48 20.85
C LEU A 112 -1.39 0.81 22.01
N LYS A 113 -0.38 -0.03 22.23
CA LYS A 113 0.71 0.31 23.16
C LYS A 113 1.49 1.52 22.64
N LYS A 114 1.68 2.51 23.51
CA LYS A 114 2.57 3.65 23.30
C LYS A 114 4.01 3.21 23.60
N TYR A 115 4.95 3.62 22.75
CA TYR A 115 6.39 3.48 22.93
C TYR A 115 7.03 4.84 22.80
#